data_AF-A0A7X7RKN9-F1
#
_entry.id   AF-A0A7X7RKN9-F1
#
_cell.length_a   1.000
_cell.length_b   1.000
_cell.length_c   1.000
_cell.angle_alpha   90.00
_cell.angle_beta   90.00
_cell.angle_gamma   90.00
#
_symmetry.space_group_name_H-M   'P 1'
#
loop_
_entity.id
_entity.type
_entity.pdbx_description
1 polymer ?
#
loop_
_entity_poly.entity_id
_entity_poly.type
_entity_poly.pdbx_seq_one_letter_code
_entity_poly.pdbx_strand_id
1 'polypeptide(L)'
;LDGRPDEEAWQKAAVISNFCDSYNIYEQKAITEMRFLVAEETLFVAISAKIPPERTEVNWADDLGERDSLLWNRESAELFFVGQDKECYQFIVAPNGRIADFKFPAENITAALKWNAQDLQFKVLREDTTWTAEIAIPLSNLTFAKPPQDCDFIVNFSRNHRFRDAQDKAWKWEQSCWLPTYGPFHSYDKFGKMHLTK
;
A
#
# COMPACT_ATOMS: atom_id res chain seq x y z
N LEU A 1 8.04 -14.40 -6.14
CA LEU A 1 7.60 -13.78 -4.87
C LEU A 1 8.14 -14.60 -3.71
N ASP A 2 9.28 -14.20 -3.19
CA ASP A 2 9.82 -14.71 -1.93
C ASP A 2 9.82 -13.63 -0.83
N GLY A 3 9.37 -12.43 -1.17
CA GLY A 3 9.30 -11.26 -0.32
C GLY A 3 10.57 -10.40 -0.38
N ARG A 4 11.57 -10.73 -1.21
CA ARG A 4 12.81 -9.98 -1.43
C ARG A 4 12.82 -9.46 -2.86
N PRO A 5 12.62 -8.15 -3.10
CA PRO A 5 12.64 -7.62 -4.45
C PRO A 5 14.09 -7.39 -4.94
N ASP A 6 14.87 -8.45 -5.02
CA ASP A 6 16.30 -8.41 -5.39
C ASP A 6 16.58 -8.93 -6.81
N GLU A 7 15.57 -9.49 -7.49
CA GLU A 7 15.70 -9.96 -8.86
C GLU A 7 15.98 -8.82 -9.86
N GLU A 8 16.66 -9.14 -10.97
CA GLU A 8 17.04 -8.16 -11.99
C GLU A 8 15.83 -7.38 -12.55
N ALA A 9 14.66 -8.03 -12.63
CA ALA A 9 13.42 -7.41 -13.09
C ALA A 9 13.05 -6.19 -12.23
N TRP A 10 13.22 -6.26 -10.90
CA TRP A 10 12.94 -5.15 -10.00
C TRP A 10 13.89 -3.97 -10.19
N GLN A 11 15.10 -4.20 -10.68
CA GLN A 11 16.05 -3.12 -10.97
C GLN A 11 15.66 -2.29 -12.19
N LYS A 12 14.81 -2.82 -13.07
CA LYS A 12 14.28 -2.15 -14.27
C LYS A 12 12.85 -1.64 -14.09
N ALA A 13 12.21 -1.97 -12.98
CA ALA A 13 10.83 -1.60 -12.67
C ALA A 13 10.67 -0.08 -12.51
N ALA A 14 9.46 0.41 -12.75
CA ALA A 14 9.12 1.78 -12.40
C ALA A 14 9.17 1.94 -10.87
N VAL A 15 9.79 3.03 -10.40
CA VAL A 15 10.00 3.27 -8.96
C VAL A 15 9.24 4.49 -8.50
N ILE A 16 8.54 4.36 -7.38
CA ILE A 16 7.95 5.45 -6.63
C ILE A 16 8.61 5.49 -5.26
N SER A 17 9.11 6.67 -4.89
CA SER A 17 9.76 6.94 -3.61
C SER A 17 9.41 8.36 -3.15
N ASN A 18 10.09 8.87 -2.13
CA ASN A 18 9.88 10.23 -1.59
C ASN A 18 8.44 10.47 -1.13
N PHE A 19 7.88 9.51 -0.40
CA PHE A 19 6.54 9.64 0.17
C PHE A 19 6.51 10.86 1.11
N CYS A 20 5.43 11.62 1.03
CA CYS A 20 5.21 12.84 1.79
C CYS A 20 4.07 12.66 2.80
N ASP A 21 3.98 13.54 3.79
CA ASP A 21 2.84 13.58 4.70
C ASP A 21 1.52 13.75 3.93
N SER A 22 0.45 13.13 4.41
CA SER A 22 -0.89 13.23 3.81
C SER A 22 -1.41 14.68 3.65
N TYR A 23 -1.00 15.59 4.54
CA TYR A 23 -1.30 17.03 4.45
C TYR A 23 -0.13 17.84 3.87
N ASN A 24 0.98 17.19 3.56
CA ASN A 24 2.25 17.79 3.13
C ASN A 24 2.79 18.83 4.13
N ILE A 25 2.64 18.56 5.43
CA ILE A 25 3.07 19.48 6.52
C ILE A 25 4.28 18.91 7.26
N TYR A 26 4.25 17.61 7.57
CA TYR A 26 5.26 16.98 8.41
C TYR A 26 6.32 16.25 7.60
N GLU A 27 7.57 16.36 8.03
CA GLU A 27 8.65 15.52 7.50
C GLU A 27 8.35 14.05 7.78
N GLN A 28 8.54 13.19 6.77
CA GLN A 28 8.40 11.76 6.91
C GLN A 28 9.77 11.14 7.14
N LYS A 29 9.95 10.46 8.27
CA LYS A 29 11.24 9.79 8.56
C LYS A 29 11.25 8.33 8.10
N ALA A 30 10.11 7.64 8.16
CA ALA A 30 9.99 6.31 7.61
C ALA A 30 10.13 6.38 6.09
N ILE A 31 11.06 5.60 5.56
CA ILE A 31 11.33 5.58 4.13
C ILE A 31 10.53 4.45 3.51
N THR A 32 9.84 4.77 2.42
CA THR A 32 9.08 3.80 1.62
C THR A 32 9.47 3.96 0.17
N GLU A 33 9.76 2.84 -0.47
CA GLU A 33 9.90 2.73 -1.91
C GLU A 33 8.94 1.64 -2.39
N MET A 34 8.27 1.90 -3.51
CA MET A 34 7.46 0.92 -4.20
C MET A 34 7.93 0.79 -5.64
N ARG A 35 7.98 -0.45 -6.14
CA ARG A 35 8.34 -0.76 -7.52
C ARG A 35 7.23 -1.49 -8.21
N PHE A 36 7.04 -1.19 -9.49
CA PHE A 36 5.93 -1.69 -10.28
C PHE A 36 6.45 -2.25 -11.60
N LEU A 37 6.03 -3.46 -11.92
CA LEU A 37 6.23 -4.07 -13.22
C LEU A 37 4.99 -4.86 -13.63
N VAL A 38 4.81 -5.04 -14.93
CA VAL A 38 3.74 -5.86 -15.49
C VAL A 38 4.38 -6.95 -16.32
N ALA A 39 3.92 -8.17 -16.11
CA ALA A 39 4.25 -9.28 -16.97
C ALA A 39 2.98 -10.06 -17.27
N GLU A 40 2.77 -10.37 -18.56
CA GLU A 40 1.55 -11.01 -19.05
C GLU A 40 0.30 -10.21 -18.67
N GLU A 41 -0.53 -10.75 -17.76
CA GLU A 41 -1.76 -10.13 -17.25
C GLU A 41 -1.72 -9.94 -15.73
N THR A 42 -0.53 -9.74 -15.17
CA THR A 42 -0.31 -9.54 -13.73
C THR A 42 0.47 -8.26 -13.46
N LEU A 43 -0.06 -7.44 -12.55
CA LEU A 43 0.67 -6.32 -11.96
C LEU A 43 1.45 -6.83 -10.75
N PHE A 44 2.77 -6.67 -10.79
CA PHE A 44 3.64 -6.97 -9.67
C PHE A 44 4.02 -5.68 -8.96
N VAL A 45 3.90 -5.70 -7.63
CA VAL A 45 4.26 -4.60 -6.75
C VAL A 45 5.27 -5.09 -5.72
N ALA A 46 6.43 -4.45 -5.67
CA ALA A 46 7.39 -4.62 -4.60
C ALA A 46 7.36 -3.42 -3.67
N ILE A 47 7.45 -3.66 -2.37
CA ILE A 47 7.51 -2.64 -1.34
C ILE A 47 8.79 -2.85 -0.55
N SER A 48 9.52 -1.76 -0.32
CA SER A 48 10.66 -1.70 0.60
C SER A 48 10.41 -0.59 1.60
N ALA A 49 10.36 -0.95 2.87
CA ALA A 49 9.99 -0.06 3.95
C ALA A 49 11.04 -0.11 5.05
N LYS A 50 11.64 1.05 5.35
CA LYS A 50 12.62 1.21 6.42
C LYS A 50 12.02 1.94 7.61
N ILE A 51 12.35 1.46 8.79
CA ILE A 51 11.97 2.03 10.08
C ILE A 51 13.15 2.86 10.60
N PRO A 52 12.91 4.14 10.98
CA PRO A 52 13.93 4.97 11.60
C PRO A 52 14.45 4.39 12.92
N PRO A 53 15.76 4.48 13.20
CA PRO A 53 16.38 3.84 14.35
C PRO A 53 15.87 4.38 15.71
N GLU A 54 15.36 5.62 15.77
CA GLU A 54 14.80 6.19 17.00
C GLU A 54 13.41 5.62 17.38
N ARG A 55 12.76 4.90 16.45
CA ARG A 55 11.41 4.34 16.63
C ARG A 55 11.52 2.91 17.15
N THR A 56 11.63 2.81 18.47
CA THR A 56 12.01 1.56 19.15
C THR A 56 10.87 0.56 19.32
N GLU A 57 9.61 1.00 19.21
CA GLU A 57 8.45 0.11 19.27
C GLU A 57 7.50 0.45 18.11
N VAL A 58 7.21 -0.54 17.27
CA VAL A 58 6.29 -0.41 16.13
C VAL A 58 5.02 -1.20 16.43
N ASN A 59 3.88 -0.63 16.07
CA ASN A 59 2.58 -1.25 16.26
C ASN A 59 2.30 -2.28 15.16
N TRP A 60 2.90 -3.44 15.30
CA TRP A 60 2.68 -4.57 14.40
C TRP A 60 1.24 -5.09 14.49
N ALA A 61 0.77 -5.75 13.44
CA ALA A 61 -0.56 -6.36 13.38
C ALA A 61 -0.58 -7.80 13.96
N ASP A 62 0.35 -8.16 14.84
CA ASP A 62 0.61 -9.57 15.22
C ASP A 62 -0.54 -10.20 16.00
N ASP A 63 -1.39 -9.36 16.60
CA ASP A 63 -2.60 -9.71 17.33
C ASP A 63 -3.86 -9.83 16.44
N LEU A 64 -3.77 -9.51 15.14
CA LEU A 64 -4.92 -9.50 14.24
C LEU A 64 -5.13 -10.84 13.52
N GLY A 65 -6.31 -11.07 12.94
CA GLY A 65 -6.58 -12.27 12.14
C GLY A 65 -5.76 -12.31 10.84
N GLU A 66 -5.73 -13.45 10.15
CA GLU A 66 -4.92 -13.63 8.93
C GLU A 66 -5.39 -12.77 7.75
N ARG A 67 -6.70 -12.48 7.65
CA ARG A 67 -7.31 -11.66 6.59
C ARG A 67 -8.35 -10.70 7.15
N ASP A 68 -8.71 -9.67 6.37
CA ASP A 68 -9.83 -8.74 6.59
C ASP A 68 -9.82 -8.02 7.94
N SER A 69 -8.63 -7.85 8.49
CA SER A 69 -8.39 -7.06 9.68
C SER A 69 -8.17 -5.58 9.32
N LEU A 70 -8.46 -4.67 10.25
CA LEU A 70 -8.30 -3.22 10.02
C LEU A 70 -6.81 -2.82 10.10
N LEU A 71 -6.05 -3.21 9.07
CA LEU A 71 -4.58 -3.07 9.03
C LEU A 71 -4.10 -1.61 8.99
N TRP A 72 -4.94 -0.66 8.54
CA TRP A 72 -4.59 0.77 8.51
C TRP A 72 -4.25 1.36 9.89
N ASN A 73 -4.72 0.75 10.99
CA ASN A 73 -4.40 1.18 12.35
C ASN A 73 -3.05 0.64 12.87
N ARG A 74 -2.29 -0.06 12.02
CA ARG A 74 -1.03 -0.75 12.31
C ARG A 74 0.03 -0.35 11.30
N GLU A 75 1.26 -0.84 11.50
CA GLU A 75 2.28 -0.80 10.44
C GLU A 75 1.77 -1.51 9.19
N SER A 76 1.64 -0.76 8.10
CA SER A 76 1.11 -1.27 6.83
C SER A 76 1.44 -0.34 5.67
N ALA A 77 1.40 -0.87 4.46
CA ALA A 77 1.34 -0.09 3.23
C ALA A 77 0.03 -0.33 2.50
N GLU A 78 -0.47 0.68 1.81
CA GLU A 78 -1.73 0.63 1.09
C GLU A 78 -1.54 0.99 -0.39
N LEU A 79 -2.25 0.28 -1.25
CA LEU A 79 -2.31 0.51 -2.69
C LEU A 79 -3.75 0.84 -3.05
N PHE A 80 -3.97 1.92 -3.79
CA PHE A 80 -5.28 2.33 -4.25
C PHE A 80 -5.31 2.40 -5.78
N PHE A 81 -6.30 1.75 -6.40
CA PHE A 81 -6.55 1.78 -7.83
C PHE A 81 -7.99 2.22 -8.09
N VAL A 82 -8.18 3.28 -8.87
CA VAL A 82 -9.45 4.00 -8.98
C VAL A 82 -9.90 4.12 -10.44
N GLY A 83 -11.19 3.86 -10.67
CA GLY A 83 -11.91 4.11 -11.93
C GLY A 83 -12.48 5.53 -12.01
N GLN A 84 -12.96 5.94 -13.19
CA GLN A 84 -13.56 7.28 -13.37
C GLN A 84 -14.87 7.48 -12.62
N ASP A 85 -15.54 6.38 -12.29
CA ASP A 85 -16.74 6.31 -11.46
C ASP A 85 -16.44 6.41 -9.96
N LYS A 86 -15.16 6.58 -9.57
CA LYS A 86 -14.69 6.53 -8.18
C LYS A 86 -14.86 5.15 -7.54
N GLU A 87 -15.06 4.11 -8.33
CA GLU A 87 -14.86 2.74 -7.86
C GLU A 87 -13.38 2.54 -7.53
N CYS A 88 -13.08 1.97 -6.37
CA CYS A 88 -11.73 1.84 -5.86
C CYS A 88 -11.48 0.43 -5.34
N TYR A 89 -10.39 -0.17 -5.83
CA TYR A 89 -9.78 -1.36 -5.25
C TYR A 89 -8.63 -0.93 -4.35
N GLN A 90 -8.71 -1.28 -3.08
CA GLN A 90 -7.70 -0.97 -2.08
C GLN A 90 -7.09 -2.28 -1.56
N PHE A 91 -5.77 -2.32 -1.47
CA PHE A 91 -5.02 -3.42 -0.88
C PHE A 91 -4.18 -2.87 0.26
N ILE A 92 -4.18 -3.54 1.41
CA ILE A 92 -3.36 -3.16 2.56
C ILE A 92 -2.53 -4.37 2.96
N VAL A 93 -1.21 -4.23 2.89
CA VAL A 93 -0.27 -5.28 3.30
C VAL A 93 0.43 -4.89 4.60
N ALA A 94 0.53 -5.84 5.52
CA ALA A 94 1.24 -5.66 6.78
C ALA A 94 2.52 -6.50 6.83
N PRO A 95 3.57 -6.05 7.56
CA PRO A 95 4.87 -6.73 7.67
C PRO A 95 4.83 -8.18 8.19
N ASN A 96 3.71 -8.58 8.79
CA ASN A 96 3.54 -9.89 9.38
C ASN A 96 2.81 -10.88 8.47
N GLY A 97 2.85 -10.64 7.15
CA GLY A 97 2.29 -11.54 6.16
C GLY A 97 0.76 -11.53 6.10
N ARG A 98 0.12 -10.43 6.52
CA ARG A 98 -1.32 -10.23 6.41
C ARG A 98 -1.65 -9.27 5.28
N ILE A 99 -2.78 -9.52 4.63
CA ILE A 99 -3.35 -8.63 3.62
C ILE A 99 -4.85 -8.44 3.89
N ALA A 100 -5.34 -7.23 3.62
CA ALA A 100 -6.77 -6.93 3.56
C ALA A 100 -7.03 -6.21 2.25
N ASP A 101 -8.13 -6.55 1.59
CA ASP A 101 -8.50 -5.93 0.33
C ASP A 101 -9.98 -5.52 0.33
N PHE A 102 -10.27 -4.44 -0.39
CA PHE A 102 -11.54 -3.73 -0.30
C PHE A 102 -11.97 -3.29 -1.67
N LYS A 103 -13.29 -3.35 -1.90
CA LYS A 103 -13.94 -2.67 -3.01
C LYS A 103 -14.85 -1.56 -2.49
N PHE A 104 -14.63 -0.34 -2.99
CA PHE A 104 -15.47 0.84 -2.75
C PHE A 104 -16.10 1.33 -4.06
N PRO A 105 -17.25 2.03 -4.02
CA PRO A 105 -18.06 2.30 -2.83
C PRO A 105 -18.74 1.03 -2.30
N ALA A 106 -19.03 1.02 -0.99
CA ALA A 106 -19.77 -0.03 -0.33
C ALA A 106 -20.65 0.57 0.78
N GLU A 107 -21.70 -0.13 1.20
CA GLU A 107 -22.62 0.34 2.24
C GLU A 107 -21.92 0.63 3.58
N ASN A 108 -20.88 -0.15 3.89
CA ASN A 108 -20.04 -0.02 5.07
C ASN A 108 -18.72 -0.78 4.86
N ILE A 109 -17.80 -0.66 5.81
CA ILE A 109 -16.49 -1.32 5.79
C ILE A 109 -16.62 -2.84 5.71
N THR A 110 -17.56 -3.45 6.44
CA THR A 110 -17.77 -4.91 6.40
C THR A 110 -18.22 -5.37 5.01
N ALA A 111 -19.02 -4.57 4.30
CA ALA A 111 -19.41 -4.86 2.92
C ALA A 111 -18.22 -4.70 1.96
N ALA A 112 -17.39 -3.67 2.15
CA ALA A 112 -16.18 -3.45 1.34
C ALA A 112 -15.18 -4.62 1.46
N LEU A 113 -14.98 -5.12 2.69
CA LEU A 113 -14.11 -6.25 3.03
C LEU A 113 -14.58 -7.62 2.50
N LYS A 114 -15.85 -7.74 2.08
CA LYS A 114 -16.34 -9.03 1.52
C LYS A 114 -15.77 -9.31 0.15
N TRP A 115 -15.36 -8.27 -0.58
CA TRP A 115 -14.68 -8.44 -1.84
C TRP A 115 -13.28 -8.99 -1.57
N ASN A 116 -12.90 -10.01 -2.32
CA ASN A 116 -11.61 -10.66 -2.21
C ASN A 116 -10.99 -10.80 -3.59
N ALA A 117 -9.81 -10.22 -3.80
CA ALA A 117 -9.05 -10.41 -5.02
C ALA A 117 -8.75 -11.89 -5.26
N GLN A 118 -9.18 -12.39 -6.42
CA GLN A 118 -8.99 -13.78 -6.85
C GLN A 118 -7.56 -13.99 -7.34
N ASP A 119 -6.97 -15.13 -6.98
CA ASP A 119 -5.63 -15.55 -7.38
C ASP A 119 -4.51 -14.55 -7.04
N LEU A 120 -4.75 -13.63 -6.11
CA LEU A 120 -3.73 -12.73 -5.59
C LEU A 120 -2.70 -13.55 -4.81
N GLN A 121 -1.42 -13.30 -5.11
CA GLN A 121 -0.30 -13.89 -4.38
C GLN A 121 0.52 -12.79 -3.74
N PHE A 122 1.03 -13.04 -2.54
CA PHE A 122 1.92 -12.10 -1.89
C PHE A 122 2.87 -12.81 -0.93
N LYS A 123 4.03 -12.19 -0.70
CA LYS A 123 4.99 -12.64 0.29
C LYS A 123 5.61 -11.43 0.97
N VAL A 124 5.83 -11.55 2.27
CA VAL A 124 6.38 -10.47 3.11
C VAL A 124 7.55 -11.03 3.89
N LEU A 125 8.58 -10.21 4.05
CA LEU A 125 9.67 -10.44 4.97
C LEU A 125 9.81 -9.24 5.90
N ARG A 126 9.86 -9.52 7.20
CA ARG A 126 10.07 -8.52 8.24
C ARG A 126 11.38 -8.84 8.96
N GLU A 127 12.18 -7.80 9.10
CA GLU A 127 13.40 -7.75 9.90
C GLU A 127 13.23 -6.64 10.96
N ASP A 128 14.25 -6.41 11.79
CA ASP A 128 14.15 -5.50 12.93
C ASP A 128 13.86 -4.05 12.54
N THR A 129 14.46 -3.58 11.44
CA THR A 129 14.39 -2.17 11.00
C THR A 129 13.86 -2.00 9.58
N THR A 130 13.46 -3.10 8.96
CA THR A 130 13.09 -3.17 7.55
C THR A 130 11.99 -4.19 7.37
N TRP A 131 11.12 -3.94 6.40
CA TRP A 131 10.26 -4.99 5.87
C TRP A 131 10.08 -4.78 4.38
N THR A 132 9.91 -5.89 3.68
CA THR A 132 9.70 -5.94 2.25
C THR A 132 8.50 -6.79 1.93
N ALA A 133 7.82 -6.47 0.84
CA ALA A 133 6.73 -7.27 0.32
C ALA A 133 6.82 -7.35 -1.20
N GLU A 134 6.39 -8.48 -1.74
CA GLU A 134 6.10 -8.64 -3.16
C GLU A 134 4.65 -9.10 -3.29
N ILE A 135 3.90 -8.50 -4.21
CA ILE A 135 2.49 -8.75 -4.45
C ILE A 135 2.29 -8.95 -5.95
N ALA A 136 1.65 -10.04 -6.35
CA ALA A 136 1.16 -10.28 -7.70
C ALA A 136 -0.36 -10.12 -7.71
N ILE A 137 -0.83 -9.08 -8.41
CA ILE A 137 -2.24 -8.74 -8.56
C ILE A 137 -2.64 -9.08 -10.01
N PRO A 138 -3.44 -10.14 -10.23
CA PRO A 138 -4.00 -10.40 -11.56
C PRO A 138 -4.83 -9.19 -12.01
N LEU A 139 -4.59 -8.69 -13.23
CA LEU A 139 -5.27 -7.50 -13.76
C LEU A 139 -6.78 -7.70 -13.91
N SER A 140 -7.25 -8.95 -13.96
CA SER A 140 -8.67 -9.30 -13.91
C SER A 140 -9.38 -8.84 -12.63
N ASN A 141 -8.65 -8.59 -11.54
CA ASN A 141 -9.21 -8.03 -10.30
C ASN A 141 -9.44 -6.51 -10.37
N LEU A 142 -8.77 -5.81 -11.29
CA LEU A 142 -8.81 -4.36 -11.42
C LEU A 142 -9.75 -3.93 -12.56
N THR A 143 -10.99 -4.41 -12.50
CA THR A 143 -12.02 -4.14 -13.50
C THR A 143 -12.98 -3.07 -13.01
N PHE A 144 -13.09 -1.96 -13.74
CA PHE A 144 -13.92 -0.82 -13.35
C PHE A 144 -15.14 -0.69 -14.26
N ALA A 145 -16.28 -0.29 -13.72
CA ALA A 145 -17.46 0.00 -14.55
C ALA A 145 -17.22 1.18 -15.49
N LYS A 146 -16.42 2.17 -15.05
CA LYS A 146 -15.84 3.22 -15.90
C LYS A 146 -14.31 3.21 -15.82
N PRO A 147 -13.61 2.53 -16.73
CA PRO A 147 -12.15 2.47 -16.71
C PRO A 147 -11.51 3.86 -16.93
N PRO A 148 -10.29 4.11 -16.41
CA PRO A 148 -9.57 5.36 -16.60
C PRO A 148 -9.38 5.73 -18.08
N GLN A 149 -9.43 7.04 -18.37
CA GLN A 149 -9.09 7.59 -19.70
C GLN A 149 -7.63 8.04 -19.70
N ASP A 150 -6.94 7.80 -20.82
CA ASP A 150 -5.56 8.23 -21.07
C ASP A 150 -4.56 7.77 -20.01
N CYS A 151 -4.86 6.69 -19.29
CA CYS A 151 -3.99 5.99 -18.33
C CYS A 151 -4.56 4.61 -18.05
N ASP A 152 -3.73 3.71 -17.50
CA ASP A 152 -4.20 2.39 -17.07
C ASP A 152 -4.91 2.51 -15.72
N PHE A 153 -4.36 3.31 -14.81
CA PHE A 153 -4.91 3.49 -13.47
C PHE A 153 -4.81 4.93 -12.95
N ILE A 154 -5.81 5.34 -12.16
CA ILE A 154 -5.70 6.46 -11.21
C ILE A 154 -5.28 5.84 -9.87
N VAL A 155 -4.16 6.30 -9.29
CA VAL A 155 -3.55 5.63 -8.15
C VAL A 155 -3.01 6.57 -7.08
N ASN A 156 -2.94 6.04 -5.86
CA ASN A 156 -2.07 6.55 -4.83
C ASN A 156 -1.57 5.37 -3.98
N PHE A 157 -0.50 5.62 -3.26
CA PHE A 157 0.16 4.62 -2.43
C PHE A 157 0.48 5.26 -1.09
N SER A 158 0.24 4.55 0.00
CA SER A 158 0.48 5.08 1.35
C SER A 158 1.20 4.08 2.25
N ARG A 159 1.73 4.60 3.36
CA ARG A 159 2.21 3.80 4.48
C ARG A 159 1.69 4.39 5.78
N ASN A 160 1.10 3.54 6.60
CA ASN A 160 0.79 3.83 7.99
C ASN A 160 1.96 3.33 8.83
N HIS A 161 2.68 4.27 9.43
CA HIS A 161 3.76 3.93 10.36
C HIS A 161 3.37 4.35 11.77
N ARG A 162 2.99 3.38 12.59
CA ARG A 162 2.53 3.60 13.96
C ARG A 162 3.58 3.12 14.95
N PHE A 163 4.08 4.02 15.79
CA PHE A 163 5.28 3.77 16.59
C PHE A 163 5.24 4.50 17.94
N ARG A 164 6.18 4.15 18.81
CA ARG A 164 6.59 4.94 19.98
C ARG A 164 8.09 5.22 19.90
N ASP A 165 8.47 6.37 20.41
CA ASP A 165 9.88 6.74 20.55
C ASP A 165 10.42 6.19 21.87
N ALA A 166 11.74 5.98 21.95
CA ALA A 166 12.38 5.53 23.19
C ALA A 166 12.09 6.44 24.40
N GLN A 167 11.87 7.73 24.14
CA GLN A 167 11.69 8.79 25.13
C GLN A 167 10.22 9.12 25.39
N ASP A 168 9.30 8.64 24.55
CA ASP A 168 7.87 8.96 24.59
C ASP A 168 7.02 7.71 24.37
N LYS A 169 6.28 7.33 25.42
CA LYS A 169 5.44 6.14 25.43
C LYS A 169 4.09 6.34 24.74
N ALA A 170 3.77 7.54 24.26
CA ALA A 170 2.56 7.78 23.48
C ALA A 170 2.69 7.17 22.07
N TRP A 171 1.65 6.48 21.61
CA TRP A 171 1.59 6.04 20.21
C TRP A 171 1.50 7.24 19.28
N LYS A 172 2.42 7.31 18.33
CA LYS A 172 2.47 8.28 17.24
C LYS A 172 2.12 7.59 15.93
N TRP A 173 1.68 8.39 14.97
CA TRP A 173 1.31 7.92 13.66
C TRP A 173 1.92 8.83 12.62
N GLU A 174 2.81 8.27 11.81
CA GLU A 174 3.33 8.89 10.61
C GLU A 174 2.58 8.29 9.42
N GLN A 175 1.85 9.14 8.70
CA GLN A 175 1.03 8.79 7.54
C GLN A 175 1.64 9.38 6.29
N SER A 176 2.31 8.53 5.52
CA SER A 176 3.00 8.95 4.30
C SER A 176 2.24 8.47 3.06
N CYS A 177 2.32 9.22 1.97
CA CYS A 177 1.72 8.89 0.69
C CYS A 177 2.55 9.40 -0.49
N TRP A 178 2.41 8.78 -1.66
CA TRP A 178 3.09 9.24 -2.87
C TRP A 178 2.65 10.66 -3.25
N LEU A 179 1.34 10.90 -3.28
CA LEU A 179 0.76 12.22 -3.52
C LEU A 179 -0.12 12.65 -2.35
N PRO A 180 0.03 13.88 -1.84
CA PRO A 180 -0.69 14.34 -0.66
C PRO A 180 -2.19 14.48 -0.97
N THR A 181 -3.01 13.93 -0.08
CA THR A 181 -4.47 13.93 -0.20
C THR A 181 -5.12 15.17 0.39
N TYR A 182 -4.40 15.93 1.23
CA TYR A 182 -4.91 17.10 1.97
C TYR A 182 -6.21 16.82 2.73
N GLY A 183 -6.34 15.60 3.25
CA GLY A 183 -7.57 15.05 3.79
C GLY A 183 -7.53 13.52 3.85
N PRO A 184 -8.70 12.85 3.89
CA PRO A 184 -8.77 11.38 3.93
C PRO A 184 -8.04 10.72 2.75
N PHE A 185 -7.49 9.52 2.97
CA PHE A 185 -6.80 8.77 1.92
C PHE A 185 -7.68 8.46 0.70
N HIS A 186 -9.01 8.35 0.86
CA HIS A 186 -9.95 8.17 -0.26
C HIS A 186 -10.29 9.48 -1.02
N SER A 187 -9.47 10.53 -0.90
CA SER A 187 -9.61 11.77 -1.69
C SER A 187 -9.11 11.58 -3.12
N TYR A 188 -9.79 10.74 -3.91
CA TYR A 188 -9.34 10.27 -5.22
C TYR A 188 -9.03 11.38 -6.24
N ASP A 189 -9.63 12.57 -6.08
CA ASP A 189 -9.36 13.72 -6.96
C ASP A 189 -7.92 14.28 -6.79
N LYS A 190 -7.14 13.77 -5.82
CA LYS A 190 -5.72 14.09 -5.57
C LYS A 190 -4.75 13.01 -6.06
N PHE A 191 -5.28 11.91 -6.59
CA PHE A 191 -4.46 10.77 -6.99
C PHE A 191 -3.71 11.05 -8.29
N GLY A 192 -2.63 10.31 -8.49
CA GLY A 192 -1.82 10.37 -9.69
C GLY A 192 -2.37 9.48 -10.79
N LYS A 193 -1.73 9.56 -11.96
CA LYS A 193 -2.00 8.65 -13.07
C LYS A 193 -0.81 7.72 -13.25
N MET A 194 -1.07 6.45 -13.52
CA MET A 194 -0.06 5.44 -13.78
C MET A 194 -0.34 4.79 -15.13
N HIS A 195 0.72 4.65 -15.92
CA HIS A 195 0.73 3.84 -17.15
C HIS A 195 1.53 2.58 -16.93
N LEU A 196 1.00 1.46 -17.40
CA LEU A 196 1.69 0.19 -17.45
C LEU A 196 2.32 0.01 -18.82
N THR A 197 3.65 0.02 -18.89
CA THR A 197 4.36 -0.39 -20.09
C THR A 197 4.58 -1.89 -20.06
N LYS A 198 3.94 -2.61 -21.00
CA LYS A 198 4.20 -4.03 -21.26
C LYS A 198 5.56 -4.23 -21.92
#